data_AF-A0A422M2W5-F1
#
_entry.id   AF-A0A422M2W5-F1
#
_cell.length_a   1.000
_cell.length_b   1.000
_cell.length_c   1.000
_cell.angle_alpha   90.00
_cell.angle_beta   90.00
_cell.angle_gamma   90.00
#
_symmetry.space_group_name_H-M   'P 1'
#
loop_
_entity.id
_entity.type
_entity.pdbx_description
1 polymer ?
#
loop_
_entity_poly.entity_id
_entity_poly.type
_entity_poly.pdbx_seq_one_letter_code
_entity_poly.pdbx_strand_id
1 'polypeptide(L)'
;MSKTVKELADEIGVSKQTIRYHYRNIPAKYVVKGKDGVIRIDPIAEGIIRNKVVNNRHKNTGKYTDKDSKFTGKEKYDDQRNILVEQLAKKDEEIKRLHSLLEQAQKIADQSQQLQLMAENKLKKLSVPQNEPDSESKPVDSQIHEQDSEFSRRSENSPENKGSFWHRLFGVGK
;
A
#
# COMPACT_ATOMS: atom_id res chain seq x y z
N MET A 1 -33.80 -2.22 11.00
CA MET A 1 -34.87 -2.57 10.04
C MET A 1 -35.03 -4.07 10.04
N SER A 2 -36.25 -4.60 10.15
CA SER A 2 -36.52 -6.05 10.07
C SER A 2 -36.90 -6.43 8.64
N LYS A 3 -36.24 -7.45 8.09
CA LYS A 3 -36.44 -7.91 6.71
C LYS A 3 -37.43 -9.07 6.66
N THR A 4 -38.08 -9.25 5.52
CA THR A 4 -38.93 -10.42 5.28
C THR A 4 -38.11 -11.62 4.79
N VAL A 5 -38.68 -12.82 4.90
CA VAL A 5 -38.08 -14.05 4.34
C VAL A 5 -37.82 -13.92 2.83
N LYS A 6 -38.68 -13.18 2.11
CA LYS A 6 -38.52 -12.96 0.66
C LYS A 6 -37.33 -12.06 0.37
N GLU A 7 -37.26 -10.89 1.02
CA GLU A 7 -36.15 -9.96 0.83
C GLU A 7 -34.79 -10.60 1.16
N LEU A 8 -34.71 -11.36 2.26
CA LEU A 8 -33.48 -12.04 2.64
C LEU A 8 -33.10 -13.16 1.65
N ALA A 9 -34.09 -13.85 1.10
CA ALA A 9 -33.88 -14.90 0.11
C ALA A 9 -33.34 -14.31 -1.22
N ASP A 10 -33.96 -13.23 -1.68
CA ASP A 10 -33.59 -12.53 -2.91
C ASP A 10 -32.18 -11.93 -2.80
N GLU A 11 -31.81 -11.37 -1.64
CA GLU A 11 -30.48 -10.77 -1.41
C GLU A 11 -29.35 -11.81 -1.35
N ILE A 12 -29.57 -12.97 -0.72
CA ILE A 12 -28.57 -14.04 -0.60
C ILE A 12 -28.58 -14.96 -1.86
N GLY A 13 -29.58 -14.82 -2.73
CA GLY A 13 -29.76 -15.67 -3.90
C GLY A 13 -30.07 -17.14 -3.52
N VAL A 14 -30.98 -17.34 -2.57
CA VAL A 14 -31.45 -18.68 -2.16
C VAL A 14 -32.96 -18.77 -2.18
N SER A 15 -33.51 -19.99 -2.14
CA SER A 15 -34.95 -20.17 -2.06
C SER A 15 -35.53 -19.66 -0.72
N LYS A 16 -36.77 -19.15 -0.76
CA LYS A 16 -37.53 -18.80 0.46
C LYS A 16 -37.62 -19.97 1.45
N GLN A 17 -37.64 -21.20 0.94
CA GLN A 17 -37.70 -22.41 1.75
C GLN A 17 -36.39 -22.65 2.52
N THR A 18 -35.25 -22.35 1.92
CA THR A 18 -33.92 -22.43 2.56
C THR A 18 -33.84 -21.47 3.75
N ILE A 19 -34.30 -20.23 3.56
CA ILE A 19 -34.36 -19.25 4.65
C ILE A 19 -35.33 -19.72 5.74
N ARG A 20 -36.51 -20.24 5.37
CA ARG A 20 -37.50 -20.77 6.33
C ARG A 20 -36.97 -21.95 7.14
N TYR A 21 -36.22 -22.86 6.51
CA TYR A 21 -35.57 -23.97 7.18
C TYR A 21 -34.57 -23.49 8.23
N HIS A 22 -33.69 -22.56 7.85
CA HIS A 22 -32.73 -21.99 8.79
C HIS A 22 -33.39 -21.20 9.91
N TYR A 23 -34.47 -20.48 9.60
CA TYR A 23 -35.27 -19.72 10.56
C TYR A 23 -35.91 -20.60 11.64
N ARG A 24 -36.44 -21.78 11.27
CA ARG A 24 -36.99 -22.75 12.25
C ARG A 24 -35.93 -23.26 13.24
N ASN A 25 -34.66 -23.26 12.83
CA ASN A 25 -33.54 -23.74 13.63
C ASN A 25 -32.84 -22.60 14.40
N ILE A 26 -33.48 -21.43 14.52
CA ILE A 26 -32.98 -20.30 15.31
C ILE A 26 -33.54 -20.39 16.73
N PRO A 27 -32.74 -20.10 17.76
CA PRO A 27 -33.23 -19.99 19.14
C PRO A 27 -34.40 -19.02 19.24
N ALA A 28 -35.45 -19.39 19.98
CA ALA A 28 -36.68 -18.60 20.14
C ALA A 28 -36.46 -17.15 20.60
N LYS A 29 -35.35 -16.88 21.31
CA LYS A 29 -34.91 -15.53 21.72
C LYS A 29 -34.68 -14.54 20.57
N TYR A 30 -34.46 -15.03 19.34
CA TYR A 30 -34.25 -14.19 18.15
C TYR A 30 -35.40 -14.30 17.13
N VAL A 31 -36.51 -14.91 17.55
CA VAL A 31 -37.70 -15.10 16.72
C VAL A 31 -38.69 -13.98 17.01
N VAL A 32 -38.81 -13.03 16.09
CA VAL A 32 -39.81 -11.96 16.18
C VAL A 32 -40.97 -12.29 15.24
N LYS A 33 -42.17 -12.47 15.81
CA LYS A 33 -43.41 -12.54 15.02
C LYS A 33 -43.96 -11.13 14.87
N GLY A 34 -44.22 -10.70 13.63
CA GLY A 34 -44.95 -9.46 13.38
C GLY A 34 -46.40 -9.58 13.84
N LYS A 35 -47.01 -8.46 14.27
CA LYS A 35 -48.42 -8.38 14.69
C LYS A 35 -49.41 -8.70 13.55
N ASP A 36 -48.92 -8.64 12.32
CA ASP A 36 -49.58 -8.93 11.04
C ASP A 36 -49.55 -10.43 10.66
N GLY A 37 -48.99 -11.30 11.50
CA GLY A 37 -48.81 -12.74 11.18
C GLY A 37 -47.69 -12.99 10.18
N VAL A 38 -46.97 -11.94 9.75
CA VAL A 38 -45.84 -12.05 8.83
C VAL A 38 -44.56 -12.30 9.62
N ILE A 39 -43.78 -13.29 9.15
CA ILE A 39 -42.47 -13.60 9.72
C ILE A 39 -41.49 -12.51 9.33
N ARG A 40 -41.07 -11.71 10.31
CA ARG A 40 -40.01 -10.71 10.17
C ARG A 40 -38.74 -11.23 10.84
N ILE A 41 -37.62 -11.08 10.15
CA ILE A 41 -36.31 -11.56 10.60
C ILE A 41 -35.61 -10.38 11.28
N ASP A 42 -35.24 -10.59 12.55
CA ASP A 42 -34.40 -9.68 13.32
C ASP A 42 -32.99 -9.60 12.68
N PRO A 43 -32.35 -8.43 12.61
CA PRO A 43 -30.95 -8.29 12.22
C PRO A 43 -30.00 -9.35 12.81
N ILE A 44 -30.20 -9.79 14.05
CA ILE A 44 -29.37 -10.83 14.68
C ILE A 44 -29.63 -12.20 14.03
N ALA A 45 -30.91 -12.56 13.85
CA ALA A 45 -31.32 -13.77 13.17
C ALA A 45 -30.86 -13.79 11.69
N GLU A 46 -30.88 -12.62 11.04
CA GLU A 46 -30.39 -12.41 9.68
C GLU A 46 -28.90 -12.77 9.56
N GLY A 47 -28.06 -12.26 10.46
CA GLY A 47 -26.62 -12.57 10.48
C GLY A 47 -26.35 -14.07 10.67
N ILE A 48 -27.11 -14.73 11.55
CA ILE A 48 -27.02 -16.17 11.76
C ILE A 48 -27.41 -16.96 10.51
N ILE A 49 -28.49 -16.56 9.83
CA ILE A 49 -28.96 -17.23 8.59
C ILE A 49 -27.92 -17.04 7.48
N ARG A 50 -27.42 -15.83 7.26
CA ARG A 50 -26.38 -15.53 6.25
C ARG A 50 -25.16 -16.42 6.43
N ASN A 51 -24.63 -16.44 7.66
CA ASN A 51 -23.45 -17.23 7.98
C ASN A 51 -23.69 -18.73 7.74
N LYS A 52 -24.84 -19.27 8.14
CA LYS A 52 -25.20 -20.69 7.89
C LYS A 52 -25.35 -21.01 6.41
N VAL A 53 -26.00 -20.13 5.64
CA VAL A 53 -26.22 -20.35 4.20
C VAL A 53 -24.91 -20.31 3.44
N VAL A 54 -24.05 -19.32 3.69
CA VAL A 54 -22.73 -19.20 3.05
C VAL A 54 -21.83 -20.38 3.45
N ASN A 55 -21.76 -20.72 4.74
CA ASN A 55 -20.94 -21.84 5.20
C ASN A 55 -21.44 -23.20 4.71
N ASN A 56 -22.75 -23.37 4.47
CA ASN A 56 -23.28 -24.60 3.88
C ASN A 56 -22.96 -24.72 2.39
N ARG A 57 -22.87 -23.60 1.65
CA ARG A 57 -22.39 -23.62 0.25
C ARG A 57 -20.95 -24.14 0.17
N HIS A 58 -20.09 -23.75 1.10
CA HIS A 58 -18.71 -24.23 1.18
C HIS A 58 -18.55 -25.67 1.73
N LYS A 59 -19.55 -26.19 2.46
CA LYS A 59 -19.52 -27.56 2.99
C LYS A 59 -19.97 -28.64 1.98
N ASN A 60 -20.64 -28.25 0.90
CA ASN A 60 -21.10 -29.19 -0.13
C ASN A 60 -20.02 -29.54 -1.16
N THR A 61 -18.86 -28.88 -1.14
CA THR A 61 -17.68 -29.26 -1.94
C THR A 61 -16.79 -30.30 -1.25
N GLY A 62 -17.22 -30.88 -0.13
CA GLY A 62 -16.49 -31.96 0.53
C GLY A 62 -17.17 -32.41 1.82
N LYS A 63 -18.07 -33.39 1.72
CA LYS A 63 -18.58 -34.12 2.88
C LYS A 63 -18.51 -35.62 2.63
N TYR A 64 -17.36 -36.18 2.97
CA TYR A 64 -17.32 -37.52 3.54
C TYR A 64 -18.13 -37.48 4.85
N THR A 65 -19.14 -38.33 4.95
CA THR A 65 -19.84 -38.59 6.20
C THR A 65 -18.99 -39.55 7.00
N ASP A 66 -18.41 -39.08 8.11
CA ASP A 66 -17.88 -39.97 9.12
C ASP A 66 -18.72 -39.81 10.38
N LYS A 67 -19.73 -40.69 10.48
CA LYS A 67 -20.27 -41.08 11.77
C LYS A 67 -19.22 -42.04 12.31
N ASP A 68 -18.65 -41.71 13.46
CA ASP A 68 -17.71 -42.50 14.28
C ASP A 68 -16.34 -41.85 14.46
N SER A 69 -16.33 -40.62 14.99
CA SER A 69 -15.09 -40.09 15.57
C SER A 69 -15.39 -39.21 16.77
N LYS A 70 -15.39 -39.85 17.94
CA LYS A 70 -15.23 -39.21 19.25
C LYS A 70 -13.72 -38.88 19.42
N PHE A 71 -13.14 -38.16 18.46
CA PHE A 71 -11.73 -37.74 18.48
C PHE A 71 -11.66 -36.22 18.24
N THR A 72 -11.26 -35.53 19.31
CA THR A 72 -10.52 -34.25 19.34
C THR A 72 -10.98 -33.12 18.41
N GLY A 73 -12.17 -32.57 18.67
CA GLY A 73 -12.52 -31.25 18.13
C GLY A 73 -11.47 -30.18 18.44
N LYS A 74 -10.70 -30.30 19.55
CA LYS A 74 -9.63 -29.37 19.95
C LYS A 74 -8.45 -29.31 18.97
N GLU A 75 -7.93 -30.46 18.55
CA GLU A 75 -6.73 -30.51 17.68
C GLU A 75 -6.95 -29.81 16.34
N LYS A 76 -8.13 -29.97 15.73
CA LYS A 76 -8.48 -29.27 14.48
C LYS A 76 -8.53 -27.75 14.64
N TYR A 77 -8.89 -27.24 15.82
CA TYR A 77 -8.86 -25.79 16.08
C TYR A 77 -7.44 -25.29 16.35
N ASP A 78 -6.58 -26.12 16.93
CA ASP A 78 -5.18 -25.77 17.20
C ASP A 78 -4.37 -25.71 15.90
N ASP A 79 -4.58 -26.66 14.97
CA ASP A 79 -3.97 -26.61 13.63
C ASP A 79 -4.41 -25.36 12.86
N GLN A 80 -5.71 -25.04 12.89
CA GLN A 80 -6.24 -23.84 12.24
C GLN A 80 -5.68 -22.56 12.87
N ARG A 81 -5.52 -22.53 14.21
CA ARG A 81 -4.88 -21.41 14.90
C ARG A 81 -3.42 -21.25 14.48
N ASN A 82 -2.67 -22.34 14.41
CA ASN A 82 -1.26 -22.30 14.04
C ASN A 82 -1.08 -21.76 12.61
N ILE A 83 -1.90 -22.21 11.66
CA ILE A 83 -1.88 -21.69 10.28
C ILE A 83 -2.20 -20.19 10.26
N LEU A 84 -3.21 -19.75 11.02
CA LEU A 84 -3.56 -18.33 11.10
C LEU A 84 -2.44 -17.48 11.72
N VAL A 85 -1.78 -17.98 12.77
CA VAL A 85 -0.64 -17.30 13.41
C VAL A 85 0.54 -17.20 12.45
N GLU A 86 0.85 -18.25 11.70
CA GLU A 86 1.91 -18.22 10.69
C GLU A 86 1.61 -17.21 9.58
N GLN A 87 0.35 -17.15 9.12
CA GLN A 87 -0.09 -16.16 8.13
C GLN A 87 0.03 -14.73 8.66
N LEU A 88 -0.34 -14.49 9.93
CA LEU A 88 -0.17 -13.19 10.58
C LEU A 88 1.30 -12.79 10.65
N ALA A 89 2.18 -13.71 11.06
CA ALA A 89 3.62 -13.45 11.13
C ALA A 89 4.19 -13.04 9.75
N LYS A 90 3.82 -13.76 8.67
CA LYS A 90 4.23 -13.41 7.30
C LYS A 90 3.70 -12.04 6.87
N LYS A 91 2.47 -11.70 7.25
CA LYS A 91 1.86 -10.39 6.95
C LYS A 91 2.54 -9.26 7.72
N ASP A 92 2.90 -9.48 8.98
CA ASP A 92 3.65 -8.52 9.78
C ASP A 92 5.05 -8.27 9.22
N GLU A 93 5.73 -9.30 8.71
CA GLU A 93 7.01 -9.13 8.00
C GLU A 93 6.84 -8.30 6.72
N GLU A 94 5.80 -8.55 5.94
CA GLU A 94 5.48 -7.79 4.73
C GLU A 94 5.23 -6.31 5.06
N ILE A 95 4.47 -6.03 6.12
CA ILE A 95 4.21 -4.67 6.63
C ILE A 95 5.53 -3.99 7.04
N LYS A 96 6.42 -4.68 7.76
CA LYS A 96 7.73 -4.13 8.12
C LYS A 96 8.58 -3.77 6.90
N ARG A 97 8.60 -4.63 5.87
CA ARG A 97 9.31 -4.35 4.61
C ARG A 97 8.73 -3.12 3.90
N LEU A 98 7.40 -3.03 3.81
CA LEU A 98 6.72 -1.88 3.20
C LEU A 98 6.99 -0.58 3.96
N HIS A 99 6.98 -0.61 5.30
CA HIS A 99 7.33 0.56 6.12
C HIS A 99 8.77 1.02 5.89
N SER A 100 9.74 0.11 5.80
CA SER A 100 11.13 0.47 5.50
C SER A 100 11.29 1.07 4.11
N LEU A 101 10.58 0.55 3.10
CA LEU A 101 10.59 1.11 1.76
C LEU A 101 9.98 2.52 1.74
N LEU A 102 8.90 2.74 2.47
CA LEU A 102 8.27 4.05 2.60
C LEU A 102 9.24 5.06 3.25
N GLU A 103 9.96 4.66 4.30
CA GLU A 103 10.97 5.49 4.95
C GLU A 103 12.11 5.86 3.99
N GLN A 104 12.58 4.91 3.18
CA GLN A 104 13.59 5.16 2.15
C GLN A 104 13.09 6.12 1.07
N ALA A 105 11.85 5.93 0.59
CA ALA A 105 11.24 6.81 -0.39
C ALA A 105 11.07 8.24 0.14
N GLN A 106 10.66 8.39 1.40
CA GLN A 106 10.55 9.68 2.07
C GLN A 106 11.91 10.37 2.18
N LYS A 107 12.96 9.64 2.61
CA LYS A 107 14.31 10.18 2.68
C LYS A 107 14.83 10.68 1.32
N ILE A 108 14.58 9.94 0.25
CA ILE A 108 14.97 10.34 -1.11
C ILE A 108 14.19 11.58 -1.56
N ALA A 109 12.89 11.65 -1.24
CA ALA A 109 12.07 12.82 -1.54
C ALA A 109 12.57 14.07 -0.80
N ASP A 110 12.92 13.94 0.48
CA ASP A 110 13.47 15.06 1.26
C ASP A 110 14.82 15.53 0.68
N GLN A 111 15.69 14.60 0.29
CA GLN A 111 16.97 14.91 -0.34
C GLN A 111 16.79 15.62 -1.69
N SER A 112 15.84 15.18 -2.52
CA SER A 112 15.59 15.81 -3.82
C SER A 112 15.03 17.22 -3.67
N GLN A 113 14.13 17.45 -2.71
CA GLN A 113 13.62 18.78 -2.37
C GLN A 113 14.74 19.71 -1.90
N GLN A 114 15.64 19.23 -1.03
CA GLN A 114 16.80 20.02 -0.59
C GLN A 114 17.72 20.40 -1.75
N LEU A 115 18.04 19.45 -2.63
CA LEU A 115 18.87 19.71 -3.81
C LEU A 115 18.22 20.70 -4.76
N GLN A 116 16.90 20.62 -4.95
CA GLN A 116 16.14 21.56 -5.78
C GLN A 116 16.21 22.98 -5.20
N LEU A 117 16.00 23.15 -3.89
CA LEU A 117 16.12 24.46 -3.24
C LEU A 117 17.54 25.03 -3.37
N MET A 118 18.58 24.19 -3.23
CA MET A 118 19.96 24.62 -3.43
C MET A 118 20.22 25.05 -4.88
N ALA A 119 19.68 24.32 -5.85
CA ALA A 119 19.79 24.65 -7.28
C ALA A 119 19.07 25.98 -7.59
N GLU A 120 17.84 26.15 -7.11
CA GLU A 120 17.07 27.39 -7.27
C GLU A 120 17.80 28.60 -6.65
N ASN A 121 18.38 28.44 -5.46
CA ASN A 121 19.15 29.50 -4.82
C ASN A 121 20.42 29.86 -5.59
N LYS A 122 21.11 28.86 -6.17
CA LYS A 122 22.27 29.12 -7.05
C LYS A 122 21.85 29.82 -8.34
N LEU A 123 20.75 29.40 -8.96
CA LEU A 123 20.20 30.05 -10.15
C LEU A 123 19.81 31.49 -9.86
N LYS A 124 19.14 31.77 -8.74
CA LYS A 124 18.80 33.14 -8.32
C LYS A 124 20.02 34.03 -8.17
N LYS A 125 21.12 33.52 -7.60
CA LYS A 125 22.39 34.26 -7.49
C LYS A 125 23.03 34.56 -8.84
N LEU A 126 22.87 33.66 -9.81
CA LEU A 126 23.39 33.84 -11.18
C LEU A 126 22.46 34.67 -12.08
N SER A 127 21.16 34.67 -11.79
CA SER A 127 20.14 35.40 -12.54
C SER A 127 19.93 36.82 -12.04
N VAL A 128 20.65 37.27 -10.99
CA VAL A 128 20.77 38.70 -10.69
C VAL A 128 21.44 39.33 -11.91
N PRO A 129 20.74 40.18 -12.68
CA PRO A 129 21.30 40.73 -13.90
C PRO A 129 22.49 41.64 -13.55
N GLN A 130 23.66 41.33 -14.12
CA GLN A 130 24.50 42.39 -14.67
C GLN A 130 23.65 43.11 -15.71
N ASN A 131 23.00 44.20 -15.32
CA ASN A 131 22.50 45.29 -16.16
C ASN A 131 21.79 46.31 -15.25
N GLU A 132 22.54 47.30 -14.79
CA GLU A 132 22.14 48.72 -14.82
C GLU A 132 23.43 49.52 -15.17
N PRO A 133 23.34 50.51 -16.07
CA PRO A 133 24.46 51.15 -16.74
C PRO A 133 25.10 52.26 -15.91
N ASP A 134 26.28 52.67 -16.36
CA ASP A 134 27.09 53.81 -15.96
C ASP A 134 26.34 54.96 -15.24
N SER A 135 26.75 55.25 -14.00
CA SER A 135 26.71 56.60 -13.43
C SER A 135 27.75 56.71 -12.31
N GLU A 136 28.97 56.97 -12.75
CA GLU A 136 29.87 58.01 -12.24
C GLU A 136 29.79 58.35 -10.73
N SER A 137 30.71 57.79 -9.94
CA SER A 137 31.45 58.54 -8.92
C SER A 137 32.75 57.81 -8.54
N LYS A 138 33.88 58.37 -8.99
CA LYS A 138 35.26 58.09 -8.53
C LYS A 138 35.52 58.82 -7.19
N PRO A 139 36.71 58.70 -6.56
CA PRO A 139 37.56 57.51 -6.29
C PRO A 139 38.09 57.51 -4.83
N VAL A 140 38.34 56.34 -4.21
CA VAL A 140 39.33 56.19 -3.10
C VAL A 140 39.83 54.74 -3.13
N ASP A 141 40.91 54.44 -3.84
CA ASP A 141 42.29 54.35 -3.33
C ASP A 141 42.48 53.29 -2.22
N SER A 142 43.00 52.12 -2.59
CA SER A 142 44.24 51.57 -2.03
C SER A 142 44.55 50.13 -2.52
N GLN A 143 45.73 50.03 -3.14
CA GLN A 143 46.70 48.92 -3.11
C GLN A 143 46.46 47.65 -3.95
N ILE A 144 47.16 47.71 -5.08
CA ILE A 144 47.65 46.64 -5.94
C ILE A 144 48.64 45.75 -5.17
N HIS A 145 48.53 44.43 -5.31
CA HIS A 145 49.70 43.54 -5.29
C HIS A 145 49.66 42.68 -6.56
N GLU A 146 50.48 43.09 -7.51
CA GLU A 146 50.92 42.29 -8.65
C GLU A 146 51.84 41.18 -8.15
N GLN A 147 51.61 39.94 -8.61
CA GLN A 147 52.72 39.07 -8.96
C GLN A 147 52.42 38.40 -10.30
N ASP A 148 53.28 38.74 -11.24
CA ASP A 148 53.47 38.13 -12.54
C ASP A 148 53.71 36.62 -12.44
N SER A 149 53.26 35.87 -13.45
CA SER A 149 54.13 34.95 -14.19
C SER A 149 53.44 34.54 -15.48
N GLU A 150 53.97 35.04 -16.60
CA GLU A 150 53.71 34.56 -17.96
C GLU A 150 54.25 33.11 -18.16
N PHE A 151 54.17 32.62 -19.40
CA PHE A 151 54.52 31.29 -19.95
C PHE A 151 53.33 30.30 -19.94
N SER A 152 52.87 29.72 -21.05
CA SER A 152 53.42 29.61 -22.40
C SER A 152 52.31 29.18 -23.37
N ARG A 153 52.44 29.60 -24.64
CA ARG A 153 51.60 29.18 -25.75
C ARG A 153 51.76 27.67 -26.04
N ARG A 154 50.63 27.06 -26.40
CA ARG A 154 50.45 25.93 -27.34
C ARG A 154 51.19 24.62 -27.04
N SER A 155 50.41 23.60 -26.70
CA SER A 155 50.61 22.25 -27.25
C SER A 155 49.27 21.70 -27.72
N GLU A 156 49.15 21.54 -29.04
CA GLU A 156 48.32 20.49 -29.61
C GLU A 156 48.77 19.18 -28.98
N ASN A 157 47.82 18.36 -28.51
CA ASN A 157 47.89 16.89 -28.45
C ASN A 157 46.53 16.37 -27.94
N SER A 158 45.64 16.08 -28.89
CA SER A 158 44.71 14.95 -28.75
C SER A 158 45.53 13.68 -28.96
N PRO A 159 45.33 12.57 -28.23
CA PRO A 159 44.32 11.62 -28.72
C PRO A 159 43.58 10.81 -27.62
N GLU A 160 42.37 10.38 -27.98
CA GLU A 160 41.87 9.01 -27.81
C GLU A 160 42.08 8.33 -26.45
N ASN A 161 41.12 8.48 -25.52
CA ASN A 161 40.43 7.34 -24.89
C ASN A 161 39.33 7.84 -23.93
N LYS A 162 38.21 8.30 -24.47
CA LYS A 162 36.97 8.51 -23.69
C LYS A 162 35.97 7.36 -23.88
N GLY A 163 36.46 6.16 -24.22
CA GLY A 163 35.62 4.99 -24.49
C GLY A 163 35.25 4.18 -23.24
N SER A 164 36.10 4.15 -22.21
CA SER A 164 35.92 3.17 -21.12
C SER A 164 34.97 3.58 -19.99
N PHE A 165 34.73 4.88 -19.78
CA PHE A 165 33.93 5.32 -18.63
C PHE A 165 32.42 5.15 -18.86
N TRP A 166 31.93 5.58 -20.02
CA TRP A 166 30.50 5.57 -20.33
C TRP A 166 29.98 4.18 -20.73
N HIS A 167 30.83 3.32 -21.33
CA HIS A 167 30.46 1.93 -21.62
C HIS A 167 30.18 1.10 -20.36
N ARG A 168 30.84 1.40 -19.23
CA ARG A 168 30.63 0.69 -17.96
C ARG A 168 29.37 1.12 -17.23
N LEU A 169 28.92 2.35 -17.45
CA LEU A 169 27.73 2.92 -16.79
C LEU A 169 26.43 2.64 -17.56
N PHE A 170 26.49 2.57 -18.89
CA PHE A 170 25.30 2.46 -19.74
C PHE A 170 25.34 1.29 -20.73
N GLY A 171 26.32 0.39 -20.61
CA GLY A 171 26.43 -0.82 -21.43
C GLY A 171 25.33 -1.82 -21.08
N VAL A 172 24.17 -1.67 -21.71
CA VAL A 172 23.08 -2.64 -21.74
C VAL A 172 23.57 -3.95 -22.37
N GLY A 173 23.29 -5.05 -21.69
CA GLY A 173 23.62 -6.40 -22.11
C GLY A 173 22.98 -6.80 -23.45
N LYS A 174 23.72 -7.61 -24.18
CA LYS A 174 23.20 -8.66 -25.05
C LYS A 174 23.70 -9.99 -24.52
#